data_AF-A0AAU8M040-F1
#
_entry.id   AF-A0AAU8M040-F1
#
_cell.length_a   1.000
_cell.length_b   1.000
_cell.length_c   1.000
_cell.angle_alpha   90.00
_cell.angle_beta   90.00
_cell.angle_gamma   90.00
#
_symmetry.space_group_name_H-M   'P 1'
#
loop_
_entity.id
_entity.type
_entity.pdbx_description
1 polymer ?
#
loop_
_entity_poly.entity_id
_entity_poly.type
_entity_poly.pdbx_seq_one_letter_code
_entity_poly.pdbx_strand_id
1 'polypeptide(L)' 'MGQVTIYLDNETENKLKKAAKSSRLSVSKWIAELIQEKITTEWPQDVVKLAGSWKDDFPSIEEIRSNVGHDNPREGL' A
#
# COMPACT_ATOMS: atom_id res chain seq x y z
N MET A 1 7.45 20.38 -20.87
CA MET A 1 6.60 19.56 -19.98
C MET A 1 5.41 19.06 -20.78
N GLY A 2 4.97 17.82 -20.57
CA GLY A 2 3.78 17.28 -21.25
C GLY A 2 2.50 17.79 -20.60
N GLN A 3 1.49 18.10 -21.41
CA GLN A 3 0.14 18.43 -20.96
C GLN A 3 -0.81 17.30 -21.37
N VAL A 4 -1.70 16.91 -20.48
CA VAL A 4 -2.70 15.87 -20.71
C VAL A 4 -4.09 16.45 -20.44
N THR A 5 -5.02 16.19 -21.34
CA THR A 5 -6.46 16.46 -21.17
C THR A 5 -7.19 15.13 -21.10
N ILE A 6 -7.97 14.91 -20.05
CA ILE A 6 -8.77 13.69 -19.85
C ILE A 6 -10.23 14.05 -19.63
N TYR A 7 -11.11 13.19 -20.12
CA TYR A 7 -12.54 13.27 -19.82
C TYR A 7 -12.83 12.49 -18.54
N LEU A 8 -13.58 13.12 -17.63
CA LEU A 8 -14.03 12.52 -16.38
C LEU A 8 -15.53 12.75 -16.28
N ASP A 9 -16.26 11.75 -15.81
CA ASP A 9 -17.64 11.95 -15.40
C ASP A 9 -17.70 12.79 -14.11
N ASN A 10 -18.87 13.35 -13.83
CA ASN A 10 -19.07 14.25 -12.68
C ASN A 10 -18.78 13.57 -11.33
N GLU A 11 -19.02 12.27 -11.19
CA GLU A 11 -18.76 11.56 -9.94
C GLU A 11 -17.25 11.42 -9.72
N THR A 12 -16.53 11.00 -10.75
CA THR A 12 -15.07 10.85 -10.71
C THR A 12 -14.36 12.19 -10.51
N GLU A 13 -14.80 13.25 -11.18
CA GLU A 13 -14.25 14.60 -11.01
C GLU A 13 -14.42 15.09 -9.56
N ASN A 14 -15.58 14.83 -8.95
CA ASN A 14 -15.84 15.18 -7.56
C ASN A 14 -14.97 14.39 -6.57
N LYS A 15 -14.79 13.09 -6.78
CA LYS A 15 -13.88 12.26 -5.96
C LYS A 15 -12.44 12.76 -6.06
N LEU A 16 -11.99 13.10 -7.26
CA LEU A 16 -10.67 13.66 -7.53
C LEU A 16 -10.45 14.99 -6.80
N LYS A 17 -11.40 15.95 -6.90
CA LYS A 17 -11.32 17.23 -6.18
C LYS A 17 -11.28 17.02 -4.66
N LYS A 18 -12.08 16.09 -4.13
CA LYS A 18 -12.09 15.75 -2.69
C LYS A 18 -10.76 15.14 -2.24
N ALA A 19 -10.21 14.19 -3.00
CA ALA A 19 -8.95 13.54 -2.68
C ALA A 19 -7.78 14.55 -2.68
N ALA A 20 -7.67 15.38 -3.73
CA ALA A 20 -6.66 16.43 -3.81
C ALA A 20 -6.76 17.40 -2.61
N LYS A 21 -7.97 17.81 -2.24
CA LYS A 21 -8.21 18.68 -1.09
C LYS A 21 -7.79 18.03 0.24
N SER A 22 -8.15 16.76 0.46
CA SER A 22 -7.77 16.01 1.66
C SER A 22 -6.25 15.84 1.79
N SER A 23 -5.56 15.68 0.66
CA SER A 23 -4.09 15.63 0.59
C SER A 23 -3.42 17.02 0.65
N ARG A 24 -4.19 18.12 0.68
CA ARG A 24 -3.70 19.51 0.61
C ARG A 24 -2.84 19.80 -0.64
N LEU A 25 -3.18 19.15 -1.76
CA LEU A 25 -2.50 19.31 -3.04
C LEU A 25 -3.43 19.95 -4.09
N SER A 26 -2.85 20.55 -5.12
CA SER A 26 -3.61 20.91 -6.32
C SER A 26 -4.01 19.63 -7.06
N VAL A 27 -5.10 19.70 -7.84
CA VAL A 27 -5.56 18.58 -8.66
C VAL A 27 -4.48 18.05 -9.61
N SER A 28 -3.75 18.95 -10.27
CA SER A 28 -2.69 18.57 -11.21
C SER A 28 -1.52 17.87 -10.51
N LYS A 29 -1.11 18.36 -9.34
CA LYS A 29 -0.04 17.73 -8.55
C LYS A 29 -0.48 16.38 -8.00
N TRP A 30 -1.72 16.29 -7.49
CA TRP A 30 -2.28 15.04 -6.99
C TRP A 30 -2.34 13.96 -8.07
N ILE A 31 -2.76 14.31 -9.30
CA ILE A 31 -2.75 13.37 -10.43
C ILE A 31 -1.34 12.97 -10.85
N ALA A 32 -0.40 13.91 -10.89
CA ALA A 32 0.99 13.59 -11.22
C ALA A 32 1.60 12.60 -10.22
N GLU A 33 1.38 12.82 -8.92
CA GLU A 33 1.82 11.90 -7.86
C GLU A 33 1.11 10.55 -7.96
N LEU A 34 -0.19 10.52 -8.25
CA LEU A 34 -0.93 9.27 -8.44
C LEU A 34 -0.38 8.47 -9.63
N ILE A 35 -0.06 9.12 -10.74
CA ILE A 35 0.55 8.45 -11.90
C ILE A 35 1.91 7.86 -11.50
N GLN A 36 2.75 8.62 -10.78
CA GLN A 36 4.03 8.14 -10.27
C GLN A 36 3.88 6.93 -9.34
N GLU A 37 2.90 6.97 -8.44
CA GLU A 37 2.58 5.86 -7.53
C GLU A 37 2.20 4.59 -8.32
N LYS A 38 1.41 4.72 -9.39
CA LYS A 38 0.96 3.57 -10.19
C LYS A 38 2.00 2.97 -11.12
N ILE A 39 3.03 3.73 -11.50
CA ILE A 39 4.13 3.22 -12.33
C ILE A 39 5.33 2.76 -11.50
N THR A 40 5.40 3.16 -10.23
CA THR A 40 6.47 2.76 -9.32
C THR A 40 6.40 1.25 -9.09
N THR A 41 7.52 0.58 -9.31
CA THR A 41 7.70 -0.87 -9.06
C THR A 41 8.35 -1.16 -7.71
N GLU A 42 8.68 -0.12 -6.96
CA GLU A 42 9.36 -0.19 -5.68
C GLU A 42 8.39 0.01 -4.52
N TRP A 43 8.69 -0.58 -3.37
CA TRP A 43 7.91 -0.33 -2.17
C TRP A 43 8.11 1.12 -1.69
N PRO A 44 7.06 1.79 -1.17
CA PRO A 44 7.22 3.08 -0.50
C PRO A 44 8.30 2.98 0.58
N GLN A 45 9.16 3.99 0.68
CA GLN A 45 10.28 3.97 1.62
C GLN A 45 9.85 3.77 3.06
N ASP A 46 8.66 4.24 3.44
CA ASP A 46 8.14 4.03 4.79
C ASP A 46 7.76 2.57 5.05
N VAL A 47 7.32 1.83 4.02
CA VAL A 47 7.12 0.37 4.12
C VAL A 47 8.46 -0.36 4.22
N VAL A 48 9.46 0.05 3.45
CA VAL A 48 10.81 -0.52 3.52
C VAL A 48 11.42 -0.33 4.92
N LYS A 49 11.24 0.86 5.52
CA LYS A 49 11.72 1.15 6.87
C LYS A 49 11.01 0.35 7.97
N LEU A 50 9.78 -0.12 7.72
CA LEU A 50 9.08 -0.98 8.68
C LEU A 50 9.71 -2.37 8.79
N ALA A 51 10.42 -2.84 7.76
CA ALA A 51 11.11 -4.12 7.81
C ALA A 51 12.18 -4.11 8.92
N GLY A 52 12.00 -4.96 9.94
CA GLY A 52 12.90 -5.01 11.09
C GLY A 52 12.69 -3.91 12.14
N SER A 53 11.67 -3.06 11.99
CA SER A 53 11.38 -1.98 12.95
C SER A 53 10.94 -2.47 14.33
N TRP A 54 10.37 -3.67 14.42
CA TRP A 54 9.89 -4.24 15.67
C TRP A 54 10.97 -4.75 16.62
N LYS A 55 12.24 -4.88 16.18
CA LYS A 55 13.38 -5.29 17.03
C LYS A 55 13.02 -6.41 18.01
N ASP A 56 13.03 -6.13 19.32
CA ASP A 56 12.76 -7.06 20.42
C ASP A 56 11.28 -7.10 20.86
N ASP A 57 10.42 -6.25 20.30
CA ASP A 57 8.97 -6.24 20.57
C ASP A 57 8.21 -7.34 19.80
N PHE A 58 8.87 -8.04 18.88
CA PHE A 58 8.27 -9.14 18.12
C PHE A 58 8.73 -10.49 18.69
N PRO A 59 7.79 -11.42 18.97
CA PRO A 59 8.14 -12.73 19.51
C PRO A 59 9.03 -13.50 18.53
N SER A 60 9.95 -14.28 19.09
CA SER A 60 10.81 -15.17 18.33
C SER A 60 9.99 -16.22 17.56
N ILE A 61 10.60 -16.78 16.51
CA ILE A 61 9.96 -17.85 15.73
C ILE A 61 9.62 -19.07 16.61
N GLU A 62 10.41 -19.32 17.66
CA GLU A 62 10.20 -20.40 18.61
C GLU A 62 8.97 -20.11 19.48
N GLU A 63 8.84 -18.89 20.01
CA GLU A 63 7.65 -18.45 20.77
C GLU A 63 6.37 -18.51 19.94
N ILE A 64 6.42 -18.09 18.68
CA ILE A 64 5.28 -18.16 17.76
C ILE A 64 4.86 -19.61 17.51
N ARG A 65 5.83 -20.51 17.33
CA ARG A 65 5.59 -21.93 17.03
C ARG A 65 5.28 -22.77 18.26
N SER A 66 5.50 -22.22 19.46
CA SER A 66 5.30 -22.93 20.73
C SER A 66 3.88 -23.46 20.90
N ASN A 67 2.89 -22.83 20.26
CA ASN A 67 1.47 -23.19 20.36
C ASN A 67 0.86 -23.71 19.05
N VAL A 68 1.69 -24.05 18.06
CA VAL A 68 1.22 -24.63 16.80
C VAL A 68 0.98 -26.12 17.04
N GLY A 69 -0.26 -26.56 16.84
CA GLY A 69 -0.63 -27.98 16.92
C GLY A 69 0.10 -28.81 15.86
N HIS A 70 0.23 -30.11 16.09
CA HIS A 70 0.80 -31.02 15.10
C HIS A 70 -0.19 -31.22 13.95
N ASP A 71 0.29 -31.11 12.72
CA ASP A 71 -0.49 -31.48 11.54
C ASP A 71 -0.90 -32.96 11.65
N ASN A 72 -2.18 -33.23 11.44
CA ASN A 72 -2.64 -34.60 11.33
C ASN A 72 -2.10 -35.22 10.03
N PRO A 73 -1.73 -36.52 10.04
CA PRO A 73 -1.32 -37.19 8.82
C PRO A 73 -2.43 -37.11 7.78
N ARG A 74 -2.05 -36.92 6.52
CA ARG A 74 -2.97 -36.97 5.39
C ARG A 74 -3.63 -38.36 5.35
N GLU A 75 -4.94 -38.42 5.09
CA GLU A 75 -5.64 -39.70 4.98
C GLU A 75 -4.99 -40.59 3.92
N GLY A 76 -4.81 -41.87 4.25
CA GLY A 76 -4.29 -42.88 3.32
C GLY A 76 -5.32 -43.17 2.23
N LEU A 77 -4.84 -43.38 1.01
CA LEU A 77 -5.64 -43.80 -0.15
C LEU A 77 -6.21 -45.21 0.04
#